data_AF-A0A950P8Y2-F1
#
_entry.id   AF-A0A950P8Y2-F1
#
_cell.length_a   1.000
_cell.length_b   1.000
_cell.length_c   1.000
_cell.angle_alpha   90.00
_cell.angle_beta   90.00
_cell.angle_gamma   90.00
#
_symmetry.space_group_name_H-M   'P 1'
#
loop_
_entity.id
_entity.type
_entity.pdbx_description
1 polymer ?
#
loop_
_entity_poly.entity_id
_entity_poly.type
_entity_poly.pdbx_seq_one_letter_code
_entity_poly.pdbx_strand_id
1 'polypeptide(L)' 'MNDRDALLRELMAVFDQLPAPLREAINYAPQPLDPKALAALCRKHGAANVLAMIELKLKREAERGS' A
#
# COMPACT_ATOMS: atom_id res chain seq x y z
N MET A 1 8.08 1.12 -21.28
CA MET A 1 8.10 1.61 -19.89
C MET A 1 7.73 0.39 -19.05
N ASN A 2 8.61 -0.13 -18.19
CA ASN A 2 8.35 -1.41 -17.51
C ASN A 2 7.09 -1.30 -16.64
N ASP A 3 6.21 -2.29 -16.69
CA ASP A 3 4.99 -2.34 -15.85
C ASP A 3 5.33 -2.24 -14.36
N ARG A 4 6.49 -2.75 -13.96
CA ARG A 4 7.07 -2.59 -12.62
C ARG A 4 7.28 -1.12 -12.22
N ASP A 5 7.78 -0.28 -13.12
CA ASP A 5 8.03 1.14 -12.83
C ASP A 5 6.71 1.93 -12.75
N ALA A 6 5.71 1.54 -13.55
CA ALA A 6 4.37 2.11 -13.47
C ALA A 6 3.69 1.76 -12.13
N LEU A 7 3.77 0.49 -11.72
CA LEU A 7 3.23 0.02 -10.44
C LEU A 7 3.88 0.73 -9.25
N LEU A 8 5.21 0.89 -9.26
CA LEU A 8 5.94 1.62 -8.22
C LEU A 8 5.50 3.08 -8.10
N ARG A 9 5.29 3.76 -9.22
CA ARG A 9 4.78 5.15 -9.23
C ARG A 9 3.37 5.25 -8.66
N GLU A 10 2.48 4.32 -9.02
CA GLU A 10 1.13 4.30 -8.48
C GLU A 10 1.11 4.02 -6.98
N LEU A 11 1.95 3.09 -6.50
CA LEU A 11 2.09 2.79 -5.08
C LEU A 11 2.63 3.99 -4.29
N MET A 12 3.63 4.70 -4.83
CA MET A 12 4.12 5.94 -4.24
C MET A 12 3.06 7.03 -4.17
N ALA A 13 2.27 7.22 -5.23
CA ALA A 13 1.20 8.21 -5.25
C ALA A 13 0.08 7.90 -4.23
N VAL A 14 -0.20 6.63 -3.99
CA VAL A 14 -1.12 6.17 -2.95
C VAL A 14 -0.49 6.38 -1.56
N PHE A 15 0.80 6.09 -1.42
CA PHE A 15 1.53 6.28 -0.17
C PHE A 15 1.56 7.76 0.23
N ASP A 16 1.77 8.69 -0.70
CA ASP A 16 1.77 10.14 -0.44
C ASP A 16 0.43 10.69 0.03
N GLN A 17 -0.67 10.01 -0.29
CA GLN A 17 -2.01 10.36 0.17
C GLN A 17 -2.31 9.85 1.59
N LEU A 18 -1.44 9.03 2.18
CA LEU A 18 -1.61 8.57 3.54
C LEU A 18 -1.38 9.70 4.56
N PRO A 19 -2.13 9.72 5.67
CA PRO A 19 -1.87 10.62 6.79
C PRO A 19 -0.39 10.54 7.21
N ALA A 20 0.24 11.68 7.51
CA ALA A 20 1.65 11.73 7.91
C ALA A 20 2.01 10.73 9.05
N PRO A 21 1.19 10.58 10.11
CA PRO A 21 1.48 9.59 11.16
C PRO A 21 1.48 8.13 10.68
N LEU A 22 0.69 7.81 9.64
CA LEU A 22 0.67 6.47 9.06
C LEU A 22 1.88 6.24 8.14
N ARG A 23 2.28 7.25 7.35
CA ARG A 23 3.51 7.18 6.56
C ARG A 23 4.73 6.97 7.43
N GLU A 24 4.84 7.71 8.53
CA GLU A 24 5.91 7.55 9.52
C GLU A 24 5.91 6.16 10.14
N ALA A 25 4.74 5.65 10.56
CA ALA A 25 4.62 4.30 11.13
C ALA A 25 5.07 3.21 10.14
N ILE A 26 4.85 3.41 8.84
CA ILE A 26 5.30 2.48 7.79
C ILE A 26 6.80 2.63 7.52
N ASN A 27 7.31 3.86 7.37
CA ASN A 27 8.72 4.13 7.04
C ASN A 27 9.69 3.75 8.16
N TYR A 28 9.27 3.91 9.43
CA TYR A 28 10.09 3.63 10.59
C TYR A 28 9.75 2.30 11.27
N ALA A 29 9.01 1.42 10.59
CA ALA A 29 8.77 0.08 11.09
C ALA A 29 10.12 -0.67 11.22
N PRO A 30 10.44 -1.26 12.39
CA PRO A 30 11.74 -1.91 12.63
C PRO A 30 11.95 -3.16 11.77
N GLN A 31 10.88 -3.68 11.17
CA GLN A 31 10.87 -4.83 10.28
C GLN A 31 9.82 -4.62 9.18
N PRO A 32 9.97 -5.25 8.00
CA PRO A 32 8.96 -5.19 6.95
C PRO A 32 7.59 -5.55 7.50
N LEU A 33 6.61 -4.67 7.29
CA LEU A 33 5.24 -4.92 7.75
C LEU A 33 4.65 -6.06 6.94
N ASP A 34 4.20 -7.11 7.63
CA ASP A 34 3.36 -8.11 6.99
C ASP A 34 2.00 -7.49 6.59
N PRO A 35 1.27 -8.09 5.65
CA PRO A 35 0.00 -7.55 5.17
C PRO A 35 -1.05 -7.31 6.26
N LYS A 36 -1.06 -8.11 7.34
CA LYS A 36 -2.00 -7.92 8.47
C LYS A 36 -1.58 -6.74 9.35
N ALA A 37 -0.28 -6.58 9.61
CA ALA A 37 0.26 -5.46 10.37
C ALA A 37 0.01 -4.12 9.64
N LEU A 38 0.21 -4.11 8.32
CA LEU A 38 -0.12 -2.95 7.47
C LEU A 38 -1.64 -2.65 7.51
N ALA A 39 -2.49 -3.68 7.42
CA ALA A 39 -3.94 -3.52 7.53
C ALA A 39 -4.39 -2.93 8.88
N ALA A 40 -3.78 -3.37 9.99
CA ALA A 40 -4.07 -2.85 11.32
C ALA A 40 -3.67 -1.36 11.44
N LEU A 41 -2.51 -0.99 10.91
CA LEU A 41 -2.05 0.41 10.87
C LEU A 41 -2.98 1.29 10.02
N CYS A 42 -3.34 0.84 8.81
CA CYS A 42 -4.27 1.56 7.95
C CYS A 42 -5.62 1.80 8.65
N ARG A 43 -6.18 0.79 9.34
CA ARG A 43 -7.43 0.96 10.11
C ARG A 43 -7.28 1.94 11.28
N LYS A 44 -6.19 1.85 12.03
CA LYS A 44 -5.90 2.73 13.18
C LYS A 44 -5.84 4.22 12.78
N HIS A 45 -5.39 4.49 11.56
CA HIS A 45 -5.22 5.84 11.05
C HIS A 45 -6.33 6.28 10.07
N GLY A 46 -7.42 5.52 9.96
CA GLY A 46 -8.56 5.87 9.09
C GLY A 46 -8.31 5.70 7.58
N ALA A 47 -7.25 4.99 7.19
CA ALA A 47 -6.84 4.73 5.80
C ALA A 47 -7.32 3.37 5.26
N ALA A 48 -8.49 2.90 5.70
CA ALA A 48 -9.04 1.60 5.29
C ALA A 48 -9.32 1.52 3.77
N ASN A 49 -9.65 2.66 3.15
CA ASN A 49 -9.79 2.83 1.71
C ASN A 49 -8.50 2.53 0.94
N VAL A 50 -7.33 2.88 1.50
CA VAL A 50 -6.04 2.62 0.86
C VAL A 50 -5.71 1.13 0.87
N LEU A 51 -6.04 0.43 1.95
CA LEU A 51 -5.88 -1.03 2.00
C LEU A 51 -6.71 -1.73 0.91
N ALA A 52 -7.98 -1.34 0.76
CA ALA A 52 -8.87 -1.88 -0.25
C ALA A 52 -8.37 -1.58 -1.68
N MET A 53 -7.79 -0.40 -1.92
CA MET A 53 -7.18 -0.05 -3.21
C MET A 53 -5.94 -0.89 -3.53
N ILE A 54 -5.08 -1.15 -2.54
CA ILE A 54 -3.88 -1.98 -2.72
C ILE A 54 -4.31 -3.43 -3.02
N GLU A 55 -5.24 -3.98 -2.24
CA GLU A 55 -5.78 -5.34 -2.47
C GLU A 55 -6.43 -5.49 -3.86
N LEU A 56 -7.21 -4.50 -4.29
CA LEU A 56 -7.83 -4.49 -5.62
C LEU A 56 -6.79 -4.43 -6.75
N LYS A 57 -5.73 -3.63 -6.60
CA LYS A 57 -4.64 -3.54 -7.58
C LYS A 57 -3.85 -4.85 -7.67
N LEU A 58 -3.48 -5.44 -6.52
CA LEU A 58 -2.78 -6.72 -6.48
C LEU A 58 -3.61 -7.85 -7.12
N LYS A 59 -4.92 -7.88 -6.84
CA LYS A 59 -5.84 -8.84 -7.46
C LYS A 59 -5.90 -8.68 -8.98
N ARG A 60 -6.02 -7.44 -9.48
CA ARG A 60 -6.04 -7.15 -10.93
C ARG A 60 -4.74 -7.53 -11.62
N GLU A 61 -3.59 -7.33 -10.97
CA GLU A 61 -2.28 -7.73 -11.53
C GLU A 61 -2.14 -9.26 -11.55
N ALA A 62 -2.60 -9.96 -10.51
CA ALA A 62 -2.65 -11.43 -10.51
C ALA A 62 -3.56 -12.00 -11.60
N GLU A 63 -4.69 -11.33 -11.88
CA GLU A 63 -5.62 -11.70 -12.95
C GLU A 63 -5.11 -11.36 -14.36
N ARG A 64 -4.20 -10.37 -14.49
CA ARG A 64 -3.57 -9.98 -15.77
C ARG A 64 -2.35 -10.81 -16.13
N GLY A 65 -1.73 -11.47 -15.15
CA GLY A 65 -0.56 -12.33 -15.32
C GLY A 65 -0.89 -13.81 -15.48
N SER A 66 -2.17 -14.19 -15.64
CA SER A 66 -2.63 -15.58 -15.74
C SER A 66 -3.17 -15.95 -17.11
#